data_AF-A0A848XNA0-F1
#
_entry.id   AF-A0A848XNA0-F1
#
_cell.length_a   1.000
_cell.length_b   1.000
_cell.length_c   1.000
_cell.angle_alpha   90.00
_cell.angle_beta   90.00
_cell.angle_gamma   90.00
#
_symmetry.space_group_name_H-M   'P 1'
#
loop_
_entity.id
_entity.type
_entity.pdbx_description
1 polymer ?
#
loop_
_entity_poly.entity_id
_entity_poly.type
_entity_poly.pdbx_seq_one_letter_code
_entity_poly.pdbx_strand_id
1 'polypeptide(L)'
;MVALDGGAFAMGSDDPAAYPEDGESPVRWVSVAPFRIDPVAVSNDRFRRFVEATGYRTDAERFGWSFVFEGLLPTDHPPTRSVAAAPWWRQVFGATWRAPEGDGSSIEGRGEHPVVHVSLADARTFATWAGMRLPTEAEWEFAARGGLHQQRYPWGNELLPDGRHRCNIWQ
;
A
#
# COMPACT_ATOMS: atom_id res chain seq x y z
N MET A 1 3.06 -2.61 -16.09
CA MET A 1 2.23 -1.40 -16.31
C MET A 1 1.18 -1.58 -17.40
N VAL A 2 -0.03 -1.10 -17.13
CA VAL A 2 -1.15 -0.91 -18.07
C VAL A 2 -1.17 0.55 -18.52
N ALA A 3 -1.53 0.81 -19.78
CA ALA A 3 -1.71 2.18 -20.28
C ALA A 3 -3.18 2.59 -20.13
N LEU A 4 -3.40 3.81 -19.64
CA LEU A 4 -4.72 4.41 -19.50
C LEU A 4 -4.74 5.72 -20.30
N ASP A 5 -5.78 5.92 -21.10
CA ASP A 5 -5.94 7.11 -21.96
C ASP A 5 -6.17 8.40 -21.16
N GLY A 6 -6.43 8.28 -19.85
CA GLY A 6 -6.79 9.41 -19.00
C GLY A 6 -8.19 9.93 -19.31
N GLY A 7 -8.46 11.17 -18.90
CA GLY A 7 -9.77 11.81 -19.05
C GLY A 7 -10.26 12.46 -17.76
N ALA A 8 -11.50 12.96 -17.81
CA ALA A 8 -12.16 13.56 -16.66
C ALA A 8 -12.95 12.51 -15.86
N PHE A 9 -12.87 12.58 -14.53
CA PHE A 9 -13.67 11.75 -13.62
C PHE A 9 -14.07 12.52 -12.37
N ALA A 10 -15.12 12.06 -11.70
CA ALA A 10 -15.53 12.54 -10.39
C ALA A 10 -14.67 11.87 -9.31
N MET A 11 -13.73 12.63 -8.75
CA MET A 11 -12.81 12.21 -7.69
C MET A 11 -13.38 12.55 -6.31
N GLY A 12 -13.10 11.70 -5.31
CA GLY A 12 -13.56 11.87 -3.93
C GLY A 12 -14.90 11.18 -3.65
N SER A 13 -15.44 11.44 -2.46
CA SER A 13 -16.64 10.81 -1.93
C SER A 13 -17.43 11.80 -1.08
N ASP A 14 -18.76 11.74 -1.19
CA ASP A 14 -19.70 12.43 -0.30
C ASP A 14 -20.41 11.42 0.64
N ASP A 15 -19.77 10.29 0.95
CA ASP A 15 -20.33 9.28 1.85
C ASP A 15 -20.49 9.87 3.26
N PRO A 16 -21.71 9.87 3.84
CA PRO A 16 -21.95 10.44 5.17
C PRO A 16 -21.26 9.66 6.30
N ALA A 17 -20.76 8.44 6.03
CA ALA A 17 -19.98 7.67 6.98
C ALA A 17 -18.48 8.03 6.98
N ALA A 18 -18.00 8.86 6.05
CA ALA A 18 -16.61 9.30 5.99
C ALA A 18 -16.25 10.18 7.20
N TYR A 19 -15.01 10.06 7.69
CA TYR A 19 -14.49 10.91 8.75
C TYR A 19 -14.17 12.30 8.18
N PRO A 20 -14.64 13.41 8.79
CA PRO A 20 -14.39 14.75 8.27
C PRO A 20 -12.90 15.11 8.13
N GLU A 21 -12.06 14.59 9.02
CA GLU A 21 -10.61 14.79 9.01
C GLU A 21 -9.88 14.19 7.79
N ASP A 22 -10.49 13.22 7.10
CA ASP A 22 -9.90 12.58 5.91
C ASP A 22 -10.06 13.44 4.65
N GLY A 23 -11.01 14.40 4.64
CA GLY A 23 -11.17 15.33 3.53
C GLY A 23 -11.58 14.68 2.20
N GLU A 24 -12.30 13.55 2.24
CA GLU A 24 -12.75 12.85 1.03
C GLU A 24 -13.77 13.66 0.19
N SER A 25 -14.51 14.54 0.84
CA SER A 25 -15.48 15.46 0.24
C SER A 25 -14.88 16.85 0.01
N PRO A 26 -15.43 17.67 -0.91
CA PRO A 26 -16.51 17.33 -1.84
C PRO A 26 -16.01 16.49 -3.03
N VAL A 27 -16.94 15.74 -3.63
CA VAL A 27 -16.72 15.19 -4.97
C VAL A 27 -16.41 16.31 -5.96
N ARG A 28 -15.34 16.15 -6.74
CA ARG A 28 -14.84 17.16 -7.68
C ARG A 28 -14.44 16.54 -9.01
N TRP A 29 -14.68 17.24 -10.10
CA TRP A 29 -14.21 16.84 -11.42
C TRP A 29 -12.71 17.09 -11.56
N VAL A 30 -11.95 16.03 -11.83
CA VAL A 30 -10.50 16.07 -12.06
C VAL A 30 -10.21 15.47 -13.43
N SER A 31 -9.29 16.09 -14.17
CA SER A 31 -8.78 15.54 -15.43
C SER A 31 -7.36 15.04 -15.24
N VAL A 32 -7.09 13.80 -15.68
CA VAL A 32 -5.75 13.22 -15.71
C VAL A 32 -5.33 13.02 -17.17
N ALA A 33 -4.06 13.33 -17.48
CA ALA A 33 -3.48 13.07 -18.80
C ALA A 33 -3.29 11.54 -19.01
N PRO A 34 -3.05 11.06 -20.24
CA PRO A 34 -2.67 9.67 -20.47
C PRO A 34 -1.44 9.27 -19.64
N PHE A 35 -1.50 8.11 -18.99
CA PHE A 35 -0.43 7.63 -18.10
C PHE A 35 -0.35 6.11 -18.10
N ARG A 36 0.70 5.58 -17.45
CA ARG A 36 0.85 4.14 -17.21
C ARG A 36 0.94 3.90 -15.72
N ILE A 37 0.30 2.83 -15.25
CA ILE A 37 0.33 2.43 -13.84
C ILE A 37 0.53 0.92 -13.74
N ASP A 38 1.20 0.45 -12.68
CA ASP A 38 1.35 -0.98 -12.46
C ASP A 38 0.01 -1.61 -12.04
N PRO A 39 -0.36 -2.80 -12.60
CA PRO A 39 -1.61 -3.48 -12.27
C PRO A 39 -1.58 -4.19 -10.91
N VAL A 40 -0.39 -4.27 -10.31
CA VAL A 40 -0.14 -4.90 -9.01
C VAL A 40 0.84 -4.02 -8.24
N ALA A 41 0.79 -4.08 -6.91
CA ALA A 41 1.81 -3.47 -6.07
C ALA A 41 3.22 -4.04 -6.38
N VAL A 42 4.26 -3.29 -6.03
CA VAL A 42 5.64 -3.75 -6.17
C VAL A 42 5.84 -4.99 -5.30
N SER A 43 6.27 -6.10 -5.89
CA SER A 43 6.49 -7.35 -5.17
C SER A 43 7.83 -7.38 -4.44
N ASN A 44 7.96 -8.28 -3.47
CA ASN A 44 9.22 -8.57 -2.78
C ASN A 44 10.35 -8.89 -3.76
N ASP A 45 10.09 -9.69 -4.80
CA ASP A 45 11.11 -10.03 -5.80
C ASP A 45 11.53 -8.84 -6.66
N ARG A 46 10.63 -7.94 -7.01
CA ARG A 46 10.98 -6.69 -7.72
C ARG A 46 11.83 -5.79 -6.84
N PHE A 47 11.45 -5.61 -5.58
CA PHE A 47 12.18 -4.77 -4.64
C PHE A 47 13.55 -5.36 -4.29
N ARG A 48 13.64 -6.68 -4.15
CA ARG A 48 14.90 -7.40 -3.95
C ARG A 48 15.89 -7.15 -5.07
N ARG A 49 15.47 -7.21 -6.34
CA ARG A 49 16.34 -6.87 -7.49
C ARG A 49 16.87 -5.44 -7.42
N PHE A 50 16.03 -4.49 -7.02
CA PHE A 50 16.45 -3.10 -6.80
C PHE A 50 17.54 -3.02 -5.71
N VAL A 51 17.31 -3.65 -4.56
CA VAL A 51 18.28 -3.63 -3.46
C VAL A 51 19.59 -4.33 -3.83
N GLU A 52 19.53 -5.49 -4.49
CA GLU A 52 20.71 -6.22 -4.96
C GLU A 52 21.52 -5.41 -5.98
N ALA A 53 20.86 -4.69 -6.88
CA ALA A 53 21.53 -3.89 -7.91
C ALA A 53 22.16 -2.58 -7.39
N THR A 54 21.66 -2.04 -6.27
CA THR A 54 22.02 -0.69 -5.80
C THR A 54 22.69 -0.67 -4.43
N GLY A 55 22.62 -1.77 -3.67
CA GLY A 55 22.99 -1.78 -2.25
C GLY A 55 22.09 -0.90 -1.38
N TYR A 56 20.89 -0.55 -1.85
CA TYR A 56 19.99 0.35 -1.14
C TYR A 56 19.59 -0.19 0.24
N ARG A 57 19.61 0.68 1.25
CA ARG A 57 19.08 0.41 2.59
C ARG A 57 17.80 1.20 2.78
N THR A 58 16.73 0.54 3.22
CA THR A 58 15.44 1.17 3.52
C THR A 58 15.50 2.05 4.77
N ASP A 59 14.50 2.90 4.95
CA ASP A 59 14.38 3.67 6.20
C ASP A 59 14.19 2.76 7.41
N ALA A 60 13.42 1.67 7.30
CA ALA A 60 13.29 0.68 8.37
C ALA A 60 14.65 0.08 8.78
N GLU A 61 15.52 -0.23 7.82
CA GLU A 61 16.90 -0.70 8.08
C GLU A 61 17.82 0.37 8.68
N ARG A 62 17.55 1.66 8.42
CA ARG A 62 18.31 2.79 9.02
C ARG A 62 17.84 3.10 10.43
N PHE A 63 16.53 3.08 10.67
CA PHE A 63 15.94 3.25 12.00
C PHE A 63 16.19 2.03 12.90
N GLY A 64 16.35 0.85 12.31
CA GLY A 64 16.59 -0.42 13.00
C GLY A 64 15.32 -1.12 13.50
N TRP A 65 14.13 -0.60 13.13
CA TRP A 65 12.83 -1.14 13.53
C TRP A 65 11.74 -0.71 12.55
N SER A 66 10.60 -1.40 12.61
CA SER A 66 9.37 -1.00 11.93
C SER A 66 8.14 -1.39 12.75
N PHE A 67 6.95 -1.01 12.29
CA PHE A 67 5.69 -1.42 12.91
C PHE A 67 5.24 -2.78 12.41
N VAL A 68 4.88 -3.68 13.33
CA VAL A 68 4.28 -4.99 13.04
C VAL A 68 2.94 -5.09 13.78
N PHE A 69 1.94 -5.68 13.12
CA PHE A 69 0.65 -5.93 13.74
C PHE A 69 0.77 -7.02 14.80
N GLU A 70 0.24 -6.80 16.00
CA GLU A 70 0.41 -7.71 17.14
C GLU A 70 -0.10 -9.13 16.87
N GLY A 71 -1.15 -9.29 16.07
CA GLY A 71 -1.69 -10.60 15.72
C GLY A 71 -0.78 -11.46 14.82
N LEU A 72 0.31 -10.88 14.28
CA LEU A 72 1.34 -11.61 13.53
C LEU A 72 2.55 -11.98 14.39
N LEU A 73 2.62 -11.49 15.63
CA LEU A 73 3.72 -11.76 16.53
C LEU A 73 3.46 -13.03 17.35
N PRO A 74 4.53 -13.76 17.76
CA PRO A 74 4.39 -14.86 18.70
C PRO A 74 3.66 -14.44 19.97
N THR A 75 2.87 -15.35 20.55
CA THR A 75 2.11 -15.07 21.79
C THR A 75 2.99 -14.71 22.99
N ASP A 76 4.24 -15.16 22.97
CA ASP A 76 5.27 -14.88 23.98
C ASP A 76 6.21 -13.73 23.58
N HIS A 77 5.89 -12.97 22.52
CA HIS A 77 6.68 -11.83 22.11
C HIS A 77 6.77 -10.79 23.24
N PRO A 78 7.97 -10.29 23.58
CA PRO A 78 8.15 -9.37 24.69
C PRO A 78 7.37 -8.06 24.47
N PRO A 79 6.91 -7.40 25.55
CA PRO A 79 6.24 -6.11 25.42
C PRO A 79 7.11 -5.05 24.74
N THR A 80 6.65 -4.56 23.60
CA THR A 80 7.26 -3.42 22.88
C THR A 80 6.54 -2.10 23.17
N ARG A 81 7.06 -0.99 22.64
CA ARG A 81 6.25 0.24 22.50
C ARG A 81 5.14 0.02 21.47
N SER A 82 4.06 0.78 21.59
CA SER A 82 2.94 0.79 20.65
C SER A 82 2.46 2.19 20.33
N VAL A 83 1.67 2.32 19.25
CA VAL A 83 1.00 3.57 18.90
C VAL A 83 -0.14 3.83 19.87
N ALA A 84 -0.19 5.01 20.50
CA ALA A 84 -1.13 5.32 21.58
C ALA A 84 -2.61 5.14 21.18
N ALA A 85 -2.98 5.58 19.98
CA ALA A 85 -4.35 5.45 19.45
C ALA A 85 -4.60 4.12 18.72
N ALA A 86 -3.57 3.28 18.55
CA ALA A 86 -3.65 2.01 17.82
C ALA A 86 -2.69 0.99 18.46
N PRO A 87 -2.98 0.50 19.67
CA PRO A 87 -2.04 -0.28 20.48
C PRO A 87 -1.62 -1.62 19.87
N TRP A 88 -2.38 -2.11 18.89
CA TRP A 88 -2.08 -3.29 18.08
C TRP A 88 -0.91 -3.11 17.12
N TRP A 89 -0.45 -1.87 16.89
CA TRP A 89 0.79 -1.61 16.13
C TRP A 89 1.99 -1.57 17.07
N ARG A 90 2.87 -2.56 16.93
CA ARG A 90 4.02 -2.82 17.81
C ARG A 90 5.31 -2.33 17.16
N GLN A 91 6.14 -1.58 17.89
CA GLN A 91 7.51 -1.27 17.47
C GLN A 91 8.38 -2.52 17.59
N VAL A 92 8.79 -3.11 16.46
CA VAL A 92 9.60 -4.34 16.45
C VAL A 92 10.97 -4.04 15.85
N PHE A 93 12.02 -4.22 16.65
CA PHE A 93 13.40 -4.11 16.18
C PHE A 93 13.74 -5.24 15.22
N GLY A 94 14.52 -4.93 14.18
CA GLY A 94 14.84 -5.88 13.11
C GLY A 94 13.73 -6.10 12.07
N ALA A 95 12.51 -5.61 12.31
CA ALA A 95 11.43 -5.67 11.32
C ALA A 95 11.76 -4.77 10.11
N THR A 96 11.86 -5.40 8.94
CA THR A 96 12.25 -4.78 7.66
C THR A 96 11.54 -5.48 6.52
N TRP A 97 11.71 -5.00 5.29
CA TRP A 97 11.13 -5.64 4.12
C TRP A 97 11.61 -7.10 3.90
N ARG A 98 12.78 -7.50 4.41
CA ARG A 98 13.31 -8.88 4.31
C ARG A 98 12.81 -9.81 5.41
N ALA A 99 12.51 -9.23 6.58
CA ALA A 99 12.02 -9.91 7.77
C ALA A 99 10.80 -9.12 8.30
N PRO A 100 9.63 -9.24 7.65
CA PRO A 100 8.50 -8.34 7.90
C PRO A 100 7.93 -8.44 9.32
N GLU A 101 7.99 -9.62 9.93
CA GLU A 101 7.51 -9.83 11.30
C GLU A 101 8.64 -9.72 12.35
N GLY A 102 9.83 -9.27 11.95
CA GLY A 102 11.02 -9.19 12.80
C GLY A 102 11.89 -10.45 12.78
N ASP A 103 12.79 -10.57 13.75
CA ASP A 103 13.79 -11.63 13.82
C ASP A 103 13.16 -13.03 13.70
N GLY A 104 13.73 -13.86 12.82
CA GLY A 104 13.23 -15.22 12.53
C GLY A 104 12.17 -15.30 11.43
N SER A 105 11.59 -14.18 11.00
CA SER A 105 10.73 -14.13 9.81
C SER A 105 11.53 -13.96 8.52
N SER A 106 10.95 -14.36 7.39
CA SER A 106 11.55 -14.18 6.06
C SER A 106 10.50 -14.01 4.97
N ILE A 107 10.86 -13.41 3.85
CA ILE A 107 10.02 -13.36 2.64
C ILE A 107 10.03 -14.67 1.83
N GLU A 108 10.53 -15.79 2.39
CA GLU A 108 10.51 -17.08 1.71
C GLU A 108 9.07 -17.51 1.41
N GLY A 109 8.82 -17.96 0.19
CA GLY A 109 7.46 -18.24 -0.31
C GLY A 109 6.59 -16.99 -0.56
N ARG A 110 7.09 -15.78 -0.30
CA ARG A 110 6.36 -14.50 -0.44
C ARG A 110 6.92 -13.60 -1.55
N GLY A 111 7.61 -14.15 -2.54
CA GLY A 111 8.27 -13.39 -3.62
C GLY A 111 7.32 -12.46 -4.40
N GLU A 112 6.10 -12.93 -4.68
CA GLU A 112 5.06 -12.19 -5.41
C GLU A 112 4.13 -11.37 -4.50
N HIS A 113 4.28 -11.45 -3.18
CA HIS A 113 3.53 -10.59 -2.25
C HIS A 113 4.02 -9.14 -2.35
N PRO A 114 3.17 -8.14 -2.05
CA PRO A 114 3.60 -6.75 -1.99
C PRO A 114 4.73 -6.60 -0.97
N VAL A 115 5.77 -5.84 -1.35
CA VAL A 115 6.81 -5.45 -0.40
C VAL A 115 6.23 -4.51 0.65
N VAL A 116 6.59 -4.74 1.92
CA VAL A 116 6.16 -3.95 3.09
C VAL A 116 7.37 -3.37 3.83
N HIS A 117 7.14 -2.54 4.86
CA HIS A 117 8.17 -1.77 5.58
C HIS A 117 9.02 -0.86 4.67
N VAL A 118 8.43 -0.39 3.57
CA VAL A 118 9.02 0.61 2.68
C VAL A 118 8.38 1.97 2.96
N SER A 119 9.21 2.98 3.21
CA SER A 119 8.73 4.35 3.38
C SER A 119 8.35 4.99 2.05
N LEU A 120 7.76 6.19 2.11
CA LEU A 120 7.55 7.01 0.91
C LEU A 120 8.88 7.34 0.20
N ALA A 121 9.97 7.54 0.95
CA ALA A 121 11.29 7.81 0.37
C ALA A 121 11.87 6.55 -0.32
N ASP A 122 11.69 5.38 0.30
CA ASP A 122 12.08 4.09 -0.30
C ASP A 122 11.32 3.84 -1.61
N ALA A 123 10.00 4.06 -1.60
CA ALA A 123 9.14 3.88 -2.77
C ALA A 123 9.52 4.84 -3.92
N ARG A 124 9.81 6.11 -3.62
CA ARG A 124 10.29 7.10 -4.62
C ARG A 124 11.65 6.70 -5.20
N THR A 125 12.55 6.21 -4.37
CA THR A 125 13.89 5.78 -4.81
C THR A 125 13.80 4.54 -5.71
N PHE A 126 13.00 3.54 -5.32
CA PHE A 126 12.70 2.37 -6.15
C PHE A 126 12.10 2.79 -7.50
N ALA A 127 11.08 3.65 -7.49
CA ALA A 127 10.42 4.10 -8.71
C ALA A 127 11.40 4.80 -9.66
N THR A 128 12.26 5.67 -9.13
CA THR A 128 13.31 6.35 -9.90
C THR A 128 14.28 5.36 -10.53
N TRP A 129 14.77 4.38 -9.75
CA TRP A 129 15.65 3.32 -10.27
C TRP A 129 14.98 2.49 -11.37
N ALA A 130 13.69 2.21 -11.23
CA ALA A 130 12.92 1.46 -12.22
C ALA A 130 12.56 2.28 -13.48
N GLY A 131 12.97 3.55 -13.58
CA GLY A 131 12.59 4.45 -14.68
C GLY A 131 11.10 4.84 -14.63
N MET A 132 10.52 4.89 -13.43
CA MET A 132 9.11 5.13 -13.14
C MET A 132 8.96 6.30 -12.15
N ARG A 133 7.73 6.54 -11.70
CA ARG A 133 7.39 7.45 -10.61
C ARG A 133 6.22 6.88 -9.82
N LEU A 134 5.95 7.44 -8.64
CA LEU A 134 4.69 7.18 -7.95
C LEU A 134 3.52 7.84 -8.72
N PRO A 135 2.32 7.24 -8.69
CA PRO A 135 1.12 7.90 -9.19
C PRO A 135 0.81 9.12 -8.32
N THR A 136 0.17 10.12 -8.91
CA THR A 136 -0.56 11.12 -8.11
C THR A 136 -1.79 10.45 -7.48
N GLU A 137 -2.35 11.07 -6.44
CA GLU A 137 -3.59 10.59 -5.82
C GLU A 137 -4.74 10.47 -6.85
N ALA A 138 -4.89 11.48 -7.72
CA ALA A 138 -5.90 11.48 -8.77
C ALA A 138 -5.69 10.36 -9.81
N GLU A 139 -4.44 10.10 -10.21
CA GLU A 139 -4.12 8.97 -11.10
C GLU A 139 -4.42 7.63 -10.44
N TRP A 140 -4.11 7.50 -9.14
CA TRP A 140 -4.37 6.28 -8.39
C TRP A 140 -5.88 6.01 -8.28
N GLU A 141 -6.68 7.01 -7.90
CA GLU A 141 -8.13 6.85 -7.79
C GLU A 141 -8.78 6.63 -9.15
N PHE A 142 -8.36 7.36 -10.20
CA PHE A 142 -8.85 7.16 -11.57
C PHE A 142 -8.64 5.71 -12.03
N ALA A 143 -7.43 5.17 -11.82
CA ALA A 143 -7.09 3.80 -12.18
C ALA A 143 -7.88 2.80 -11.32
N ALA A 144 -7.97 3.02 -10.01
CA ALA A 144 -8.66 2.12 -9.07
C ALA A 144 -10.17 2.06 -9.32
N ARG A 145 -10.79 3.14 -9.80
CA ARG A 145 -12.22 3.15 -10.18
C ARG A 145 -12.52 2.33 -11.43
N GLY A 146 -11.50 1.99 -12.25
CA GLY A 146 -11.67 1.07 -13.38
C GLY A 146 -12.71 1.51 -14.42
N GLY A 147 -12.94 2.83 -14.56
CA GLY A 147 -13.96 3.39 -15.45
C GLY A 147 -15.38 3.43 -14.87
N LEU A 148 -15.59 2.95 -13.64
CA LEU A 148 -16.88 3.05 -12.96
C LEU A 148 -17.09 4.46 -12.39
N HIS A 149 -18.28 5.01 -12.61
CA HIS A 149 -18.64 6.33 -12.10
C HIS A 149 -19.16 6.25 -10.66
N GLN A 150 -18.44 6.88 -9.72
CA GLN A 150 -18.85 7.10 -8.32
C GLN A 150 -19.39 5.83 -7.62
N GLN A 151 -18.77 4.69 -7.89
CA GLN A 151 -18.99 3.44 -7.15
C GLN A 151 -18.11 3.41 -5.90
N ARG A 152 -18.60 2.75 -4.85
CA ARG A 152 -17.90 2.65 -3.55
C ARG A 152 -16.59 1.85 -3.64
N TYR A 153 -16.56 0.78 -4.42
CA TYR A 153 -15.41 -0.10 -4.59
C TYR A 153 -14.98 -0.17 -6.06
N PRO A 154 -13.74 -0.64 -6.36
CA PRO A 154 -13.26 -0.85 -7.73
C PRO A 154 -14.14 -1.75 -8.61
N TRP A 155 -15.02 -2.56 -8.01
CA TRP A 155 -15.91 -3.49 -8.69
C TRP A 155 -17.41 -3.16 -8.54
N GLY A 156 -17.78 -2.04 -7.90
CA GLY A 156 -19.18 -1.64 -7.69
C GLY A 156 -19.49 -1.23 -6.25
N ASN A 157 -20.77 -1.24 -5.88
CA ASN A 157 -21.22 -0.77 -4.57
C ASN A 157 -21.30 -1.85 -3.48
N GLU A 158 -21.36 -3.12 -3.87
CA GLU A 158 -21.44 -4.24 -2.94
C GLU A 158 -20.06 -4.75 -2.55
N LEU A 159 -19.82 -4.93 -1.25
CA LEU A 159 -18.53 -5.42 -0.74
C LEU A 159 -18.30 -6.89 -1.12
N LEU A 160 -19.36 -7.71 -1.01
CA LEU A 160 -19.35 -9.15 -1.27
C LEU A 160 -20.34 -9.50 -2.39
N PRO A 161 -20.09 -9.07 -3.65
CA PRO A 161 -20.97 -9.43 -4.75
C PRO A 161 -21.06 -10.96 -4.86
N ASP A 162 -22.28 -11.48 -4.89
CA ASP A 162 -22.60 -12.92 -4.84
C ASP A 162 -22.08 -13.65 -3.59
N GLY A 163 -21.91 -12.92 -2.48
CA GLY A 163 -21.36 -13.45 -1.23
C GLY A 163 -19.86 -13.78 -1.31
N ARG A 164 -19.12 -13.27 -2.29
CA ARG A 164 -17.70 -13.59 -2.52
C ARG A 164 -16.79 -12.40 -2.22
N HIS A 165 -15.68 -12.67 -1.54
CA HIS A 165 -14.63 -11.66 -1.32
C HIS A 165 -13.95 -11.25 -2.63
N ARG A 166 -13.69 -9.95 -2.77
CA ARG A 166 -12.96 -9.34 -3.91
C ARG A 166 -11.68 -8.62 -3.49
N CYS A 167 -11.44 -8.51 -2.19
CA CYS A 167 -10.23 -7.96 -1.59
C CYS A 167 -9.86 -8.73 -0.33
N ASN A 168 -8.60 -8.57 0.11
CA ASN A 168 -8.10 -9.12 1.36
C ASN A 168 -8.16 -8.03 2.44
N ILE A 169 -9.13 -8.14 3.35
CA ILE A 169 -9.37 -7.27 4.50
C ILE A 169 -9.70 -8.15 5.72
N TRP A 170 -9.76 -7.56 6.91
CA TRP A 170 -10.18 -8.28 8.12
C TRP A 170 -11.62 -8.81 7.99
N GLN A 171 -11.89 -9.99 8.53
CA GLN A 171 -13.18 -10.68 8.53
C GLN A 171 -13.75 -10.83 9.94
#